data_AF-A0A1T4U136-F1
#
_entry.id   AF-A0A1T4U136-F1
#
_cell.length_a   1.000
_cell.length_b   1.000
_cell.length_c   1.000
_cell.angle_alpha   90.00
_cell.angle_beta   90.00
_cell.angle_gamma   90.00
#
_symmetry.space_group_name_H-M   'P 1'
#
loop_
_entity.id
_entity.type
_entity.pdbx_description
1 polymer ?
#
loop_
_entity_poly.entity_id
_entity_poly.type
_entity_poly.pdbx_seq_one_letter_code
_entity_poly.pdbx_strand_id
1 'polypeptide(L)'
;MSVNNIKIYDIFRKDLHLEDAKAQELLSEMDAAYSKDLLKTDIQQLSTKLVVVDTKLDKIKEDLDGFKENLNNCHTKLDNVQLQIQTDFKEICSKMSNTGLLQYVTITGTILGIIWTYFKFFK
;
A
#
# COMPACT_ATOMS: atom_id res chain seq x y z
N MET A 1 7.72 -4.31 -52.73
CA MET A 1 6.41 -3.75 -53.13
C MET A 1 5.33 -4.78 -52.84
N SER A 2 4.30 -4.40 -52.08
CA SER A 2 3.11 -5.23 -51.84
C SER A 2 2.40 -5.51 -53.18
N VAL A 3 1.78 -6.69 -53.33
CA VAL A 3 1.03 -7.07 -54.55
C VAL A 3 -0.08 -6.06 -54.88
N ASN A 4 -0.63 -5.39 -53.86
CA ASN A 4 -1.61 -4.32 -54.04
C ASN A 4 -0.99 -3.04 -54.64
N ASN A 5 0.24 -2.71 -54.28
CA ASN A 5 0.92 -1.52 -54.78
C ASN A 5 1.25 -1.66 -56.28
N ILE A 6 1.49 -2.89 -56.75
CA ILE A 6 1.70 -3.18 -58.18
C ILE A 6 0.39 -3.00 -58.96
N LYS A 7 -0.75 -3.44 -58.41
CA LYS A 7 -2.07 -3.26 -59.05
C LYS A 7 -2.48 -1.78 -59.12
N ILE A 8 -2.24 -1.02 -58.05
CA ILE A 8 -2.55 0.41 -57.99
C ILE A 8 -1.67 1.21 -58.95
N TYR A 9 -0.38 0.86 -59.03
CA TYR A 9 0.55 1.44 -60.01
C TYR A 9 0.08 1.22 -61.46
N ASP A 10 -0.35 0.00 -61.76
CA ASP A 10 -0.86 -0.36 -63.09
C ASP A 10 -2.14 0.42 -63.45
N ILE A 11 -3.03 0.68 -62.48
CA ILE A 11 -4.22 1.53 -62.68
C ILE A 11 -3.82 2.98 -62.99
N PHE A 12 -2.90 3.55 -62.21
CA PHE A 12 -2.42 4.92 -62.45
C PHE A 12 -1.78 5.08 -63.84
N ARG A 13 -1.04 4.08 -64.29
CA ARG A 13 -0.36 4.09 -65.59
C ARG A 13 -1.30 3.78 -66.77
N LYS A 14 -2.14 2.75 -66.65
CA LYS A 14 -2.93 2.20 -67.78
C LYS A 14 -4.30 2.84 -67.91
N ASP A 15 -4.99 3.04 -66.80
CA ASP A 15 -6.38 3.54 -66.81
C ASP A 15 -6.42 5.07 -66.72
N LEU A 16 -5.46 5.68 -66.01
CA LEU A 16 -5.35 7.14 -65.86
C LEU A 16 -4.34 7.81 -66.80
N HIS A 17 -3.57 7.03 -67.57
CA HIS A 17 -2.53 7.53 -68.49
C HIS A 17 -1.53 8.51 -67.85
N LEU A 18 -1.19 8.31 -66.58
CA LEU A 18 -0.17 9.12 -65.91
C LEU A 18 1.24 8.72 -66.37
N GLU A 19 2.13 9.70 -66.46
CA GLU A 19 3.57 9.44 -66.60
C GLU A 19 4.09 8.63 -65.41
N ASP A 20 5.06 7.76 -65.66
CA ASP A 20 5.60 6.84 -64.65
C ASP A 20 6.08 7.57 -63.38
N ALA A 21 6.67 8.76 -63.53
CA ALA A 21 7.10 9.58 -62.40
C ALA A 21 5.93 10.00 -61.49
N LYS A 22 4.81 10.47 -62.08
CA LYS A 22 3.63 10.89 -61.32
C LYS A 22 2.89 9.71 -60.68
N ALA A 23 2.84 8.57 -61.38
CA ALA A 23 2.24 7.35 -60.85
C ALA A 23 3.01 6.81 -59.64
N GLN A 24 4.36 6.87 -59.66
CA GLN A 24 5.18 6.50 -58.51
C GLN A 24 5.04 7.48 -57.33
N GLU A 25 5.00 8.78 -57.61
CA GLU A 25 4.81 9.82 -56.60
C GLU A 25 3.49 9.63 -55.84
N LEU A 26 2.37 9.47 -56.54
CA LEU A 26 1.06 9.24 -55.92
C LEU A 26 0.98 7.95 -55.11
N LEU A 27 1.62 6.88 -55.60
CA LEU A 27 1.70 5.62 -54.87
C LEU A 27 2.46 5.79 -53.54
N SER A 28 3.59 6.51 -53.58
CA SER A 28 4.40 6.82 -52.40
C SER A 28 3.64 7.71 -51.42
N GLU A 29 2.91 8.71 -51.90
CA GLU A 29 2.06 9.57 -51.07
C GLU A 29 0.92 8.78 -50.41
N MET A 30 0.27 7.88 -51.14
CA MET A 30 -0.77 6.99 -50.59
C MET A 30 -0.22 6.07 -49.50
N ASP A 31 0.93 5.44 -49.74
CA ASP A 31 1.59 4.59 -48.74
C ASP A 31 1.96 5.39 -47.49
N ALA A 32 2.47 6.61 -47.67
CA ALA A 32 2.81 7.51 -46.57
C ALA A 32 1.56 7.96 -45.78
N ALA A 33 0.47 8.27 -46.47
CA ALA A 33 -0.81 8.65 -45.85
C ALA A 33 -1.41 7.48 -45.04
N TYR A 34 -1.41 6.28 -45.61
CA TYR A 34 -1.89 5.07 -44.93
C TYR A 34 -1.06 4.75 -43.68
N SER A 35 0.26 4.85 -43.79
CA SER A 35 1.18 4.64 -42.67
C SER A 35 0.94 5.67 -41.55
N LYS A 36 0.66 6.93 -41.91
CA LYS A 36 0.36 8.00 -40.96
C LYS A 36 -0.95 7.76 -40.19
N ASP A 37 -1.99 7.27 -40.86
CA ASP A 37 -3.27 6.95 -40.21
C ASP A 37 -3.15 5.76 -39.25
N LEU A 38 -2.36 4.75 -39.62
CA LEU A 38 -2.05 3.65 -38.72
C LEU A 38 -1.32 4.15 -37.46
N LEU A 39 -0.28 4.97 -37.64
CA LEU A 39 0.45 5.59 -36.52
C LEU A 39 -0.46 6.45 -35.64
N LYS A 40 -1.40 7.20 -36.23
CA LYS A 40 -2.37 7.99 -35.48
C LYS A 40 -3.26 7.12 -34.61
N THR A 41 -3.70 5.98 -35.14
CA THR A 41 -4.50 5.00 -34.41
C THR A 41 -3.70 4.41 -33.24
N ASP A 42 -2.46 4.02 -33.46
CA ASP A 42 -1.58 3.49 -32.41
C ASP A 42 -1.32 4.54 -31.32
N ILE A 43 -1.11 5.81 -31.69
CA ILE A 43 -0.95 6.92 -30.74
C ILE A 43 -2.21 7.10 -29.89
N GLN A 44 -3.41 7.01 -30.48
CA GLN A 44 -4.67 7.12 -29.73
C GLN A 44 -4.85 5.96 -28.75
N GLN A 45 -4.49 4.75 -29.16
CA GLN A 45 -4.52 3.58 -28.27
C GLN A 45 -3.52 3.73 -27.12
N LEU A 46 -2.31 4.20 -27.39
CA LEU A 46 -1.31 4.48 -26.35
C LEU A 46 -1.76 5.57 -25.39
N SER A 47 -2.36 6.65 -25.90
CA SER A 47 -2.93 7.72 -25.07
C SER A 47 -4.02 7.18 -24.14
N THR A 48 -4.91 6.33 -24.66
CA THR A 48 -5.96 5.68 -23.85
C THR A 48 -5.35 4.78 -22.76
N LYS A 49 -4.33 3.98 -23.11
CA LYS A 49 -3.61 3.14 -22.13
C LYS A 49 -2.93 3.99 -21.06
N LEU A 50 -2.36 5.14 -21.43
CA LEU A 50 -1.71 6.06 -20.49
C LEU A 50 -2.71 6.59 -19.46
N VAL A 51 -3.90 7.02 -19.88
CA VAL A 51 -4.97 7.48 -18.98
C VAL A 51 -5.39 6.38 -18.00
N VAL A 52 -5.50 5.14 -18.47
CA VAL A 52 -5.82 3.99 -17.60
C VAL A 52 -4.71 3.74 -16.57
N VAL A 53 -3.44 3.85 -16.97
CA VAL A 53 -2.30 3.74 -16.05
C VAL A 53 -2.32 4.84 -15.01
N ASP A 54 -2.56 6.08 -15.41
CA ASP A 54 -2.63 7.24 -14.52
C ASP A 54 -3.73 7.06 -13.47
N THR A 55 -4.93 6.65 -13.91
CA THR A 55 -6.05 6.34 -13.02
C THR A 55 -5.72 5.23 -12.02
N LYS A 56 -4.98 4.19 -12.45
CA LYS A 56 -4.54 3.12 -11.54
C LYS A 56 -3.51 3.61 -10.53
N LEU A 57 -2.62 4.50 -10.97
CA LEU A 57 -1.58 5.08 -10.12
C LEU A 57 -2.21 5.93 -9.01
N ASP A 58 -3.24 6.70 -9.32
CA ASP A 58 -3.96 7.47 -8.31
C ASP A 58 -4.67 6.59 -7.28
N LYS A 59 -5.32 5.49 -7.70
CA LYS A 59 -5.87 4.50 -6.77
C LYS A 59 -4.81 3.90 -5.85
N ILE A 60 -3.62 3.59 -6.38
CA ILE A 60 -2.51 3.07 -5.57
C ILE A 60 -2.05 4.10 -4.54
N LYS A 61 -2.06 5.40 -4.87
CA LYS A 61 -1.74 6.45 -3.89
C LYS A 61 -2.79 6.49 -2.77
N GLU A 62 -4.07 6.46 -3.12
CA GLU A 62 -5.16 6.43 -2.14
C GLU A 62 -5.05 5.21 -1.20
N ASP A 63 -4.79 4.03 -1.74
CA ASP A 63 -4.58 2.81 -0.96
C ASP A 63 -3.38 2.93 -0.02
N LEU A 64 -2.29 3.56 -0.48
CA LEU A 64 -1.07 3.76 0.30
C LEU A 64 -1.28 4.77 1.44
N ASP A 65 -2.04 5.83 1.20
CA ASP A 65 -2.43 6.78 2.24
C ASP A 65 -3.31 6.11 3.30
N GLY A 66 -4.28 5.29 2.88
CA GLY A 66 -5.10 4.49 3.80
C GLY A 66 -4.27 3.49 4.62
N PHE A 67 -3.27 2.85 4.01
CA PHE A 67 -2.36 1.96 4.72
C PHE A 67 -1.52 2.72 5.77
N LYS A 68 -1.06 3.93 5.44
CA LYS A 68 -0.31 4.79 6.35
C LYS A 68 -1.14 5.22 7.56
N GLU A 69 -2.41 5.56 7.35
CA GLU A 69 -3.33 5.88 8.45
C GLU A 69 -3.55 4.68 9.38
N ASN A 70 -3.76 3.49 8.80
CA ASN A 70 -3.92 2.26 9.56
C ASN A 70 -2.67 1.92 10.40
N LEU A 71 -1.47 2.14 9.86
CA LEU A 71 -0.22 1.96 10.60
C LEU A 71 -0.12 2.94 11.77
N ASN A 72 -0.46 4.21 11.57
CA ASN A 72 -0.47 5.20 12.65
C ASN A 72 -1.44 4.80 13.77
N ASN A 73 -2.65 4.38 13.40
CA ASN A 73 -3.65 3.89 14.36
C ASN A 73 -3.17 2.65 15.12
N CYS A 74 -2.47 1.73 14.43
CA CYS A 74 -1.86 0.56 15.05
C CYS A 74 -0.77 0.97 16.06
N HIS A 75 0.09 1.92 15.70
CA HIS A 75 1.15 2.44 16.56
C HIS A 75 0.57 3.05 17.84
N THR A 76 -0.45 3.92 17.72
CA THR A 76 -1.14 4.50 18.88
C THR A 76 -1.79 3.45 19.77
N LYS A 77 -2.41 2.40 19.19
CA LYS A 77 -2.96 1.29 19.98
C LYS A 77 -1.87 0.54 20.73
N LEU A 78 -0.72 0.32 20.12
CA LEU A 78 0.42 -0.35 20.74
C LEU A 78 0.97 0.47 21.91
N ASP A 79 1.14 1.79 21.72
CA ASP A 79 1.57 2.70 22.79
C ASP A 79 0.61 2.66 23.98
N ASN A 80 -0.70 2.66 23.73
CA ASN A 80 -1.72 2.56 24.78
C ASN A 80 -1.62 1.23 25.54
N VAL A 81 -1.43 0.11 24.83
CA VAL A 81 -1.22 -1.21 25.47
C VAL A 81 0.04 -1.21 26.32
N GLN A 82 1.13 -0.60 25.84
CA GLN A 82 2.37 -0.49 26.62
C GLN A 82 2.17 0.32 27.90
N LEU A 83 1.46 1.46 27.84
CA LEU A 83 1.12 2.26 29.02
C LEU A 83 0.22 1.51 30.00
N GLN A 84 -0.74 0.73 29.50
CA GLN A 84 -1.61 -0.09 30.32
C GLN A 84 -0.80 -1.17 31.06
N ILE A 85 0.06 -1.90 30.36
CA ILE A 85 0.95 -2.91 30.97
C ILE A 85 1.83 -2.28 32.05
N GLN A 86 2.39 -1.09 31.82
CA GLN A 86 3.20 -0.40 32.82
C GLN A 86 2.39 -0.03 34.07
N THR A 87 1.17 0.47 33.87
CA THR A 87 0.24 0.81 34.96
C THR A 87 -0.13 -0.43 35.76
N ASP A 88 -0.55 -1.50 35.08
CA ASP A 88 -0.96 -2.76 35.69
C ASP A 88 0.19 -3.38 36.49
N PHE A 89 1.41 -3.35 35.94
CA PHE A 89 2.60 -3.85 36.65
C PHE A 89 2.87 -3.03 37.92
N LYS A 90 2.79 -1.71 37.85
CA LYS A 90 2.95 -0.83 39.02
C LYS A 90 1.89 -1.11 40.08
N GLU A 91 0.64 -1.31 39.68
CA GLU A 91 -0.45 -1.65 40.58
C GLU A 91 -0.19 -3.00 41.27
N ILE A 92 0.19 -4.03 40.50
CA ILE A 92 0.52 -5.37 41.03
C ILE A 92 1.67 -5.27 42.05
N CYS A 93 2.75 -4.55 41.73
CA CYS A 93 3.86 -4.36 42.66
C CYS A 93 3.43 -3.68 43.97
N SER A 94 2.55 -2.67 43.88
CA SER A 94 2.03 -1.99 45.06
C SER A 94 1.17 -2.91 45.93
N LYS A 95 0.29 -3.71 45.31
CA LYS A 95 -0.55 -4.70 46.00
C LYS A 95 0.29 -5.77 46.66
N MET A 96 1.28 -6.31 45.96
CA MET A 96 2.18 -7.35 46.47
C MET A 96 2.96 -6.84 47.70
N SER A 97 3.49 -5.62 47.63
CA SER A 97 4.20 -4.99 48.75
C SER A 97 3.30 -4.81 49.97
N ASN A 98 2.07 -4.32 49.78
CA ASN A 98 1.11 -4.13 50.86
C ASN A 98 0.69 -5.47 51.49
N THR A 99 0.46 -6.51 50.68
CA THR A 99 0.12 -7.85 51.20
C THR A 99 1.28 -8.48 51.97
N GLY A 100 2.52 -8.31 51.51
CA GLY A 100 3.71 -8.81 52.21
C GLY A 100 3.90 -8.12 53.56
N LEU A 101 3.73 -6.80 53.62
CA LEU A 101 3.76 -6.03 54.88
C LEU A 101 2.67 -6.50 55.84
N LEU A 102 1.44 -6.71 55.36
CA LEU A 102 0.34 -7.18 56.19
C LEU A 102 0.60 -8.58 56.78
N GLN A 103 1.15 -9.49 55.97
CA GLN A 103 1.54 -10.83 56.45
C GLN A 103 2.63 -10.74 57.53
N TYR A 104 3.66 -9.92 57.32
CA TYR A 104 4.72 -9.71 58.30
C TYR A 104 4.19 -9.18 59.65
N VAL A 105 3.33 -8.16 59.62
CA VAL A 105 2.69 -7.60 60.82
C VAL A 105 1.83 -8.64 61.53
N THR A 106 1.09 -9.46 60.77
CA THR A 106 0.23 -10.51 61.34
C THR A 106 1.05 -11.59 62.06
N ILE A 107 2.14 -12.05 61.44
CA ILE A 107 3.03 -13.07 62.03
C ILE A 107 3.72 -12.53 63.29
N THR A 108 4.32 -11.35 63.20
CA THR A 108 5.03 -10.74 64.34
C THR A 108 4.08 -10.43 65.51
N GLY A 109 2.88 -9.93 65.24
CA GLY A 109 1.85 -9.73 66.26
C GLY A 109 1.42 -11.02 66.95
N THR A 110 1.26 -12.11 66.18
CA THR A 110 0.91 -13.43 66.74
C THR A 110 2.02 -13.96 67.65
N ILE A 111 3.28 -13.87 67.23
CA ILE A 111 4.45 -14.30 68.03
C ILE A 111 4.53 -13.49 69.34
N LEU A 112 4.38 -12.16 69.27
CA LEU A 112 4.40 -11.30 70.46
C LEU A 112 3.27 -11.63 71.44
N GLY A 113 2.06 -11.90 70.93
CA GLY A 113 0.92 -12.31 71.76
C GLY A 113 1.16 -13.64 72.49
N ILE A 114 1.77 -14.61 71.80
CA ILE A 114 2.17 -15.89 72.41
C ILE A 114 3.19 -15.63 73.54
N ILE A 115 4.26 -14.87 73.29
CA ILE A 115 5.29 -14.54 74.29
C ILE A 115 4.67 -13.84 75.51
N TRP A 116 3.78 -12.87 75.29
CA TRP A 116 3.11 -12.15 76.38
C TRP A 116 2.21 -13.08 77.22
N THR A 117 1.50 -14.00 76.57
CA THR A 117 0.66 -14.99 77.26
C THR A 117 1.50 -15.93 78.12
N TYR A 118 2.64 -16.43 77.58
CA TYR A 118 3.59 -17.23 78.36
C TYR A 118 4.15 -16.45 79.56
N PHE A 119 4.56 -15.19 79.37
CA PHE A 119 5.09 -14.36 80.44
C PHE A 119 4.07 -14.08 81.55
N LYS A 120 2.80 -13.87 81.19
CA LYS A 120 1.70 -13.66 82.15
C LYS A 120 1.37 -14.93 82.94
N PHE A 121 1.51 -16.11 82.34
CA PHE A 121 1.19 -17.38 83.00
C PHE A 121 2.27 -17.83 84.00
N PHE A 122 3.53 -17.45 83.77
CA PHE A 122 4.67 -17.81 84.63
C PHE A 122 4.97 -16.80 85.75
N LYS A 123 4.16 -15.75 85.90
CA LYS A 123 4.30 -14.72 86.91
C LYS A 123 3.11 -14.73 87.87
#